data_AF-A0A3B8WBV6-F1
#
_entry.id   AF-A0A3B8WBV6-F1
#
_cell.length_a   1.000
_cell.length_b   1.000
_cell.length_c   1.000
_cell.angle_alpha   90.00
_cell.angle_beta   90.00
_cell.angle_gamma   90.00
#
_symmetry.space_group_name_H-M   'P 1'
#
loop_
_entity.id
_entity.type
_entity.pdbx_description
1 polymer ?
#
loop_
_entity_poly.entity_id
_entity_poly.type
_entity_poly.pdbx_seq_one_letter_code
_entity_poly.pdbx_strand_id
1 'polypeptide(L)'
;AIFSGFAMVLTLLLVTRKVFKLEDYITIYHIELMNIVIIITGSIVGIAYITEFFIAWYGQVPAEQYAFINRATGPYWWAYWSMMTCNVISPQLFWFKKLRTNIAATFVLSIIVNIGMWFERFV
;
A
#
# COMPACT_ATOMS: atom_id res chain seq x y z
N ALA A 1 3.19 9.17 -2.21
CA ALA A 1 2.38 9.84 -3.26
C ALA A 1 2.16 8.96 -4.49
N ILE A 2 3.23 8.47 -5.14
CA ILE A 2 3.15 7.63 -6.35
C ILE A 2 2.35 6.34 -6.10
N PHE A 3 2.61 5.65 -4.99
CA PHE A 3 1.93 4.41 -4.61
C PHE A 3 0.39 4.53 -4.49
N SER A 4 -0.11 5.53 -3.74
CA SER A 4 -1.56 5.82 -3.66
C SER A 4 -2.14 6.31 -4.99
N GLY A 5 -1.38 7.10 -5.77
CA GLY A 5 -1.81 7.56 -7.09
C GLY A 5 -2.11 6.40 -8.04
N PHE A 6 -1.20 5.44 -8.14
CA PHE A 6 -1.41 4.25 -8.98
C PHE A 6 -2.55 3.37 -8.48
N ALA A 7 -2.73 3.22 -7.17
CA ALA A 7 -3.87 2.51 -6.61
C ALA A 7 -5.21 3.19 -6.98
N MET A 8 -5.29 4.52 -6.87
CA MET A 8 -6.48 5.27 -7.30
C MET A 8 -6.75 5.13 -8.80
N VAL A 9 -5.73 5.27 -9.66
CA VAL A 9 -5.91 5.06 -11.10
C VAL A 9 -6.44 3.66 -11.38
N LEU A 10 -5.92 2.63 -10.72
CA LEU A 10 -6.41 1.26 -10.86
C LEU A 10 -7.89 1.12 -10.47
N THR A 11 -8.33 1.69 -9.33
CA THR A 11 -9.74 1.63 -8.93
C THR A 11 -10.68 2.21 -9.99
N LEU A 12 -10.35 3.40 -10.53
CA LEU A 12 -11.18 4.08 -11.53
C LEU A 12 -11.13 3.35 -12.87
N LEU A 13 -9.94 2.91 -13.29
CA LEU A 13 -9.72 2.27 -14.57
C LEU A 13 -10.43 0.91 -14.65
N LEU A 14 -10.49 0.16 -13.55
CA LEU A 14 -11.28 -1.08 -13.47
C LEU A 14 -12.79 -0.83 -13.56
N VAL A 15 -13.31 0.23 -12.93
CA VAL A 15 -14.73 0.61 -13.02
C VAL A 15 -15.08 1.05 -14.44
N THR A 16 -14.28 1.96 -15.01
CA THR A 16 -14.47 2.46 -16.38
C THR A 16 -14.40 1.33 -17.41
N ARG A 17 -13.46 0.38 -17.24
CA ARG A 17 -13.37 -0.80 -18.10
C ARG A 17 -14.68 -1.60 -18.11
N LYS A 18 -15.32 -1.79 -16.96
CA LYS A 18 -16.55 -2.59 -16.86
C LYS A 18 -17.79 -1.85 -17.36
N VAL A 19 -17.91 -0.55 -17.06
CA VAL A 19 -19.08 0.27 -17.44
C VAL A 19 -19.07 0.60 -18.93
N PHE A 20 -17.93 1.00 -19.48
CA PHE A 20 -17.80 1.39 -20.89
C PHE A 20 -17.39 0.24 -21.82
N LYS A 21 -17.26 -1.00 -21.29
CA LYS A 21 -16.89 -2.21 -22.03
C LYS A 21 -15.58 -2.08 -22.83
N LEU A 22 -14.59 -1.35 -22.29
CA LEU A 22 -13.30 -1.09 -22.95
C LEU A 22 -12.30 -2.23 -22.77
N GLU A 23 -12.78 -3.48 -22.81
CA GLU A 23 -11.95 -4.66 -22.50
C GLU A 23 -10.86 -4.91 -23.56
N ASP A 24 -11.08 -4.47 -24.80
CA ASP A 24 -10.12 -4.59 -25.92
C ASP A 24 -8.99 -3.56 -25.88
N TYR A 25 -9.24 -2.36 -25.33
CA TYR A 25 -8.22 -1.32 -25.18
C TYR A 25 -7.43 -1.49 -23.89
N ILE A 26 -8.12 -1.79 -22.78
CA ILE A 26 -7.51 -2.01 -21.48
C ILE A 26 -7.33 -3.51 -21.27
N THR A 27 -6.23 -4.02 -21.82
CA THR A 27 -5.85 -5.42 -21.67
C THR A 27 -5.36 -5.73 -20.25
N ILE A 28 -5.37 -7.02 -19.90
CA ILE A 28 -4.86 -7.51 -18.61
C ILE A 28 -3.37 -7.16 -18.42
N TYR A 29 -2.62 -7.02 -19.52
CA TYR A 29 -1.22 -6.64 -19.50
C TYR A 29 -0.98 -5.25 -18.87
N HIS A 30 -1.83 -4.26 -19.19
CA HIS A 30 -1.73 -2.92 -18.60
C HIS A 30 -1.94 -2.96 -17.08
N ILE A 31 -2.95 -3.73 -16.64
CA ILE A 31 -3.26 -3.91 -15.21
C ILE A 31 -2.09 -4.63 -14.51
N GLU A 32 -1.50 -5.64 -15.15
CA GLU A 32 -0.35 -6.36 -14.62
C GLU A 32 0.87 -5.45 -14.43
N LEU A 33 1.20 -4.61 -15.40
CA LEU A 33 2.29 -3.65 -15.30
C LEU A 33 2.06 -2.63 -14.18
N MET A 34 0.84 -2.10 -14.06
CA MET A 34 0.50 -1.17 -12.98
C MET A 34 0.64 -1.81 -11.60
N ASN A 35 0.20 -3.06 -11.45
CA ASN A 35 0.38 -3.81 -10.20
C ASN A 35 1.86 -4.02 -9.86
N ILE A 36 2.74 -4.24 -10.85
CA ILE A 36 4.20 -4.33 -10.60
C ILE A 36 4.75 -3.00 -10.06
N VAL A 37 4.32 -1.86 -10.61
CA VAL A 37 4.73 -0.53 -10.11
C VAL A 37 4.29 -0.33 -8.65
N ILE A 38 3.08 -0.79 -8.30
CA ILE A 38 2.58 -0.77 -6.91
C ILE A 38 3.46 -1.61 -5.99
N ILE A 39 3.89 -2.82 -6.41
CA ILE A 39 4.81 -3.65 -5.61
C ILE A 39 6.12 -2.93 -5.35
N ILE A 40 6.73 -2.36 -6.40
CA ILE A 40 8.04 -1.71 -6.31
C ILE A 40 7.96 -0.51 -5.37
N THR A 41 6.97 0.36 -5.60
CA THR A 41 6.81 1.57 -4.79
C THR A 41 6.39 1.25 -3.35
N GLY A 42 5.54 0.25 -3.13
CA GLY A 42 5.20 -0.24 -1.79
C GLY A 42 6.39 -0.85 -1.05
N SER A 43 7.30 -1.53 -1.77
CA SER A 43 8.53 -2.06 -1.17
C SER A 43 9.50 -0.96 -0.74
N ILE A 44 9.60 0.13 -1.50
CA ILE A 44 10.40 1.31 -1.12
C ILE A 44 9.85 1.94 0.17
N VAL A 45 8.53 2.10 0.26
CA VAL A 45 7.85 2.61 1.46
C VAL A 45 8.08 1.67 2.66
N GLY A 46 7.99 0.36 2.45
CA GLY A 46 8.28 -0.63 3.50
C GLY A 46 9.71 -0.55 4.02
N ILE A 47 10.70 -0.32 3.15
CA ILE A 47 12.09 -0.10 3.56
C ILE A 47 12.19 1.17 4.41
N ALA A 48 11.55 2.27 4.00
CA ALA A 48 11.55 3.52 4.76
C ALA A 48 11.02 3.31 6.20
N TYR A 49 9.88 2.62 6.36
CA TYR A 49 9.33 2.32 7.69
C TYR A 49 10.26 1.45 8.55
N ILE A 50 10.90 0.44 7.95
CA ILE A 50 11.87 -0.40 8.67
C ILE A 50 13.09 0.44 9.09
N THR A 51 13.57 1.35 8.24
CA THR A 51 14.69 2.23 8.60
C THR A 51 14.32 3.22 9.69
N GLU A 52 13.09 3.76 9.70
CA GLU A 52 12.61 4.62 10.79
C GLU A 52 12.56 3.86 12.11
N PHE A 53 12.02 2.64 12.11
CA PHE A 53 12.01 1.77 13.27
C PHE A 53 13.43 1.45 13.76
N PHE A 54 14.35 1.16 12.84
CA PHE A 54 15.74 0.87 13.16
C PHE A 54 16.46 2.06 13.77
N ILE A 55 16.28 3.26 13.21
CA ILE A 55 16.89 4.50 13.72
C ILE A 55 16.33 4.84 15.11
N ALA A 56 15.02 4.74 15.31
CA ALA A 56 14.40 5.01 16.62
C ALA A 56 14.91 4.04 17.72
N TRP A 57 15.17 2.79 17.35
CA TRP A 57 15.77 1.83 18.28
C TRP A 57 17.27 2.09 18.50
N TYR A 58 18.03 2.38 17.44
CA TYR A 58 19.48 2.59 17.50
C TYR A 58 19.88 3.94 18.13
N GLY A 59 19.08 4.99 17.93
CA GLY A 59 19.37 6.36 18.37
C GLY A 59 19.33 6.57 19.88
N GLN A 60 18.64 5.70 20.65
CA GLN A 60 18.56 5.72 22.12
C GLN A 60 18.19 7.09 22.75
N VAL A 61 17.57 7.99 21.99
CA VAL A 61 17.04 9.26 22.52
C VAL A 61 15.70 8.96 23.21
N PRO A 62 15.54 9.29 24.50
CA PRO A 62 14.33 8.94 25.26
C PRO A 62 13.03 9.48 24.64
N ALA A 63 13.11 10.66 24.02
CA ALA A 63 11.96 11.29 23.35
C ALA A 63 11.55 10.55 22.05
N GLU A 64 12.51 10.08 21.25
CA GLU A 64 12.23 9.36 19.99
C GLU A 64 11.76 7.93 20.25
N GLN A 65 12.35 7.25 21.25
CA GLN A 65 11.87 5.95 21.71
C GLN A 65 10.45 6.04 22.29
N TYR A 66 10.16 7.06 23.10
CA TYR A 66 8.81 7.25 23.65
C TYR A 66 7.79 7.58 22.55
N ALA A 67 8.15 8.41 21.55
CA ALA A 67 7.27 8.69 20.42
C ALA A 67 6.95 7.43 19.60
N PHE A 68 7.94 6.54 19.39
CA PHE A 68 7.73 5.28 18.68
C PHE A 68 6.94 4.25 19.50
N ILE A 69 7.23 4.11 20.80
CA ILE A 69 6.48 3.23 21.68
C ILE A 69 5.02 3.71 21.80
N ASN A 70 4.79 5.02 21.90
CA ASN A 70 3.44 5.58 21.95
C ASN A 70 2.71 5.45 20.59
N ARG A 71 3.41 5.46 19.46
CA ARG A 71 2.81 5.10 18.15
C ARG A 71 2.45 3.63 18.05
N ALA A 72 3.29 2.73 18.57
CA ALA A 72 3.10 1.29 18.49
C ALA A 72 2.13 0.71 19.55
N THR A 73 2.04 1.33 20.74
CA THR A 73 1.25 0.82 21.89
C THR A 73 0.32 1.85 22.52
N GLY A 74 0.37 3.11 22.09
CA GLY A 74 -0.56 4.15 22.54
C GLY A 74 -1.93 4.05 21.87
N PRO A 75 -2.84 5.03 22.07
CA PRO A 75 -4.24 4.95 21.65
C PRO A 75 -4.46 4.78 20.13
N TYR A 76 -3.44 5.06 19.30
CA TYR A 76 -3.46 4.90 17.85
C TYR A 76 -2.73 3.64 17.34
N TRP A 77 -2.43 2.68 18.21
CA TRP A 77 -1.76 1.43 17.85
C TRP A 77 -2.45 0.72 16.68
N TRP A 78 -3.79 0.69 16.68
CA TRP A 78 -4.58 0.04 15.63
C TRP A 78 -4.41 0.71 14.27
N ALA A 79 -4.22 2.03 14.24
CA ALA A 79 -3.98 2.80 13.01
C ALA A 79 -2.58 2.53 12.47
N TYR A 80 -1.57 2.46 13.34
CA TYR A 80 -0.19 2.11 12.96
C TYR A 80 -0.08 0.68 12.42
N TRP A 81 -0.70 -0.29 13.10
CA TRP A 81 -0.74 -1.68 12.62
C TRP A 81 -1.52 -1.83 11.31
N SER A 82 -2.63 -1.10 11.16
CA SER A 82 -3.40 -1.09 9.91
C SER A 82 -2.63 -0.47 8.76
N MET A 83 -1.91 0.63 9.00
CA MET A 83 -1.00 1.24 8.02
C MET A 83 0.09 0.26 7.57
N MET A 84 0.79 -0.36 8.52
CA MET A 84 1.90 -1.27 8.21
C MET A 84 1.42 -2.50 7.43
N THR A 85 0.29 -3.09 7.83
CA THR A 85 -0.29 -4.24 7.13
C THR A 85 -0.82 -3.85 5.73
N CYS A 86 -1.52 -2.72 5.59
CA CYS A 86 -2.09 -2.30 4.31
C CYS A 86 -1.04 -1.81 3.31
N ASN A 87 0.02 -1.15 3.76
CA ASN A 87 1.06 -0.60 2.88
C ASN A 87 2.22 -1.59 2.64
N VAL A 88 2.55 -2.45 3.59
CA VAL A 88 3.71 -3.36 3.46
C VAL A 88 3.29 -4.78 3.09
N ILE A 89 2.21 -5.33 3.66
CA ILE A 89 1.80 -6.72 3.40
C ILE A 89 0.92 -6.82 2.16
N SER A 90 -0.05 -5.90 2.01
CA SER A 90 -1.01 -5.96 0.90
C SER A 90 -0.34 -5.93 -0.48
N PRO A 91 0.71 -5.10 -0.75
CA PRO A 91 1.37 -5.10 -2.05
C PRO A 91 2.17 -6.36 -2.32
N GLN A 92 2.68 -7.03 -1.28
CA GLN A 92 3.46 -8.25 -1.44
C GLN A 92 2.60 -9.41 -1.94
N LEU A 93 1.27 -9.35 -1.77
CA LEU A 93 0.36 -10.32 -2.36
C LEU A 93 0.35 -10.29 -3.89
N PHE A 94 0.77 -9.18 -4.52
CA PHE A 94 0.89 -9.09 -5.98
C PHE A 94 2.13 -9.78 -6.56
N TRP A 95 3.04 -10.32 -5.73
CA TRP A 95 4.10 -11.22 -6.21
C TRP A 95 3.53 -12.48 -6.88
N PHE A 96 2.35 -12.91 -6.44
CA PHE A 96 1.65 -14.02 -7.06
C PHE A 96 1.00 -13.58 -8.36
N LYS A 97 1.50 -14.09 -9.49
CA LYS A 97 0.97 -13.80 -10.83
C LYS A 97 -0.55 -14.04 -10.93
N LYS A 98 -1.08 -15.04 -10.21
CA LYS A 98 -2.51 -15.37 -10.15
C LYS A 98 -3.38 -14.28 -9.50
N LEU A 99 -2.84 -13.56 -8.51
CA LEU A 99 -3.49 -12.40 -7.88
C LEU A 99 -3.36 -11.16 -8.77
N ARG A 100 -2.22 -11.01 -9.44
CA ARG A 100 -1.92 -9.87 -10.31
C ARG A 100 -2.74 -9.80 -11.60
N THR A 101 -3.15 -10.94 -12.13
CA THR A 101 -4.02 -11.02 -13.32
C THR A 101 -5.51 -11.06 -12.99
N ASN A 102 -5.88 -11.16 -11.70
CA ASN A 102 -7.26 -11.18 -11.26
C ASN A 102 -7.78 -9.75 -11.01
N ILE A 103 -8.78 -9.36 -11.80
CA ILE A 103 -9.40 -8.03 -11.76
C ILE A 103 -10.05 -7.76 -10.40
N ALA A 104 -10.77 -8.72 -9.83
CA ALA A 104 -11.47 -8.55 -8.56
C ALA A 104 -10.47 -8.40 -7.40
N ALA A 105 -9.40 -9.21 -7.39
CA ALA A 105 -8.35 -9.10 -6.39
C ALA A 105 -7.64 -7.75 -6.47
N THR A 106 -7.31 -7.29 -7.68
CA THR A 106 -6.68 -5.99 -7.90
C THR A 106 -7.56 -4.82 -7.44
N PHE A 107 -8.87 -4.91 -7.67
CA PHE A 107 -9.84 -3.91 -7.19
C PHE A 107 -9.88 -3.82 -5.66
N VAL A 108 -10.00 -4.96 -4.97
CA VAL A 108 -10.02 -4.99 -3.50
C VAL A 108 -8.70 -4.49 -2.92
N LEU A 109 -7.56 -4.94 -3.47
CA LEU A 109 -6.24 -4.53 -3.01
C LEU A 109 -5.97 -3.04 -3.21
N SER A 110 -6.41 -2.46 -4.34
CA SER A 110 -6.24 -1.01 -4.57
C SER A 110 -7.03 -0.14 -3.57
N ILE A 111 -8.20 -0.61 -3.11
CA ILE A 111 -8.95 0.06 -2.02
C ILE A 111 -8.18 -0.03 -0.70
N ILE A 112 -7.69 -1.22 -0.34
CA ILE A 112 -6.91 -1.44 0.89
C ILE A 112 -5.66 -0.56 0.90
N VAL A 113 -4.95 -0.46 -0.22
CA VAL A 113 -3.78 0.41 -0.37
C VAL A 113 -4.13 1.89 -0.17
N ASN A 114 -5.23 2.37 -0.75
CA ASN A 114 -5.64 3.76 -0.56
C ASN A 114 -6.02 4.06 0.90
N ILE A 115 -6.66 3.11 1.58
CA ILE A 115 -6.97 3.22 3.01
C ILE A 115 -5.66 3.25 3.83
N GLY A 116 -4.70 2.36 3.55
CA GLY A 116 -3.40 2.32 4.23
C GLY A 116 -2.61 3.61 4.09
N MET A 117 -2.64 4.22 2.90
CA MET A 117 -1.98 5.50 2.62
C MET A 117 -2.68 6.70 3.26
N TRP A 118 -3.99 6.61 3.49
CA TRP A 118 -4.69 7.60 4.30
C TRP A 118 -4.26 7.52 5.77
N PHE A 119 -4.13 6.30 6.32
CA PHE A 119 -3.63 6.09 7.68
C PHE A 119 -2.18 6.55 7.87
N GLU A 120 -1.32 6.40 6.86
CA GLU A 120 0.04 6.97 6.89
C GLU A 120 0.06 8.48 7.16
N ARG A 121 -0.93 9.22 6.66
CA ARG A 121 -1.02 10.68 6.86
C ARG A 121 -1.70 11.08 8.16
N PHE A 122 -2.49 10.18 8.73
CA PHE A 122 -3.22 10.41 9.98
C PHE A 122 -2.35 10.15 11.21
N VAL A 123 -1.46 9.15 11.13
CA VAL A 123 -0.55 8.73 12.21
C VAL A 123 0.68 9.63 12.32
#